data_AF-G3AJ15-F1
#
_entry.id   AF-G3AJ15-F1
#
_cell.length_a   1.000
_cell.length_b   1.000
_cell.length_c   1.000
_cell.angle_alpha   90.00
_cell.angle_beta   90.00
_cell.angle_gamma   90.00
#
_symmetry.space_group_name_H-M   'P 1'
#
loop_
_entity.id
_entity.type
_entity.pdbx_description
1 polymer ?
#
loop_
_entity_poly.entity_id
_entity_poly.type
_entity_poly.pdbx_seq_one_letter_code
_entity_poly.pdbx_strand_id
1 'polypeptide(L)'
;MFNIELLKECPDDIIFKILDHNFLAVHDIYNFLFYKSTHDVAQQVLNKRSLIHLTIGKRKNCESVITSSHDYEITKGPYFWHIYYNYANKDLFLSWYDRHKYIQNYVVQIFLDQFQFESLQFLQILKYKKIKIYLNYESDFNHTVRKFTHIIWPMIGEIFDLSNNFVNLILEYESSIDQNLTIDLSNLNQFEFRHYTPTYRSIEFKVNDKLQELKINNISMLPITIKLSSIPLNITQFLCNGPIANLVYLGHFLTKCPNLQKLSISKAHLSNFPDFIDIISPMGLPRLAWLDLSNNEFGNIEDLDLSTIFPNLSTFIMKFEQLKTHRFRFSDITFPDTLTSLILHDKGISKFTNIEGIKFLKYLDLSYNYPQDFEIPQRVSHITTLNLSYNRTILSSIYRFNRRDISNYIFFHVTELHLQGCNITNEDLEHLEADYQHSKHLPKSCVEYLDLSNNKLSNLRSFSGKLFTNLPLKYLDLSFNAFTYLNKDIFPITRQIYPNLSKVNLTGNARLHNITLSNDYPELELMYTPFERTKPTNC
;
A
#
# COMPACT_ATOMS: atom_id res chain seq x y z
N MET A 1 -24.33 -23.49 -5.97
CA MET A 1 -25.41 -23.34 -6.98
C MET A 1 -26.61 -22.75 -6.26
N PHE A 2 -27.00 -21.50 -6.55
CA PHE A 2 -28.15 -20.86 -5.89
C PHE A 2 -29.46 -21.51 -6.37
N ASN A 3 -30.38 -21.82 -5.45
CA ASN A 3 -31.71 -22.29 -5.82
C ASN A 3 -32.56 -21.07 -6.22
N ILE A 4 -32.74 -20.88 -7.52
CA ILE A 4 -33.50 -19.76 -8.11
C ILE A 4 -34.96 -19.74 -7.64
N GLU A 5 -35.56 -20.89 -7.32
CA GLU A 5 -36.94 -20.93 -6.82
C GLU A 5 -37.08 -20.21 -5.48
N LEU A 6 -36.07 -20.27 -4.60
CA LEU A 6 -36.08 -19.54 -3.33
C LEU A 6 -36.00 -18.03 -3.52
N LEU A 7 -35.40 -17.56 -4.62
CA LEU A 7 -35.25 -16.14 -4.90
C LEU A 7 -36.54 -15.53 -5.48
N LYS A 8 -37.47 -16.32 -6.01
CA LYS A 8 -38.75 -15.81 -6.55
C LYS A 8 -39.66 -15.23 -5.48
N GLU A 9 -39.54 -15.70 -4.25
CA GLU A 9 -40.34 -15.25 -3.10
C GLU A 9 -39.68 -14.09 -2.34
N CYS A 10 -38.44 -13.75 -2.67
CA CYS A 10 -37.69 -12.70 -2.00
C CYS A 10 -38.05 -11.32 -2.58
N PRO A 11 -38.18 -10.27 -1.74
CA PRO A 11 -38.23 -8.89 -2.21
C PRO A 11 -37.00 -8.48 -3.02
N ASP A 12 -37.18 -7.55 -3.96
CA ASP A 12 -36.12 -7.08 -4.86
C ASP A 12 -34.88 -6.55 -4.12
N ASP A 13 -35.05 -5.92 -2.95
CA ASP A 13 -33.92 -5.41 -2.17
C ASP A 13 -33.05 -6.52 -1.57
N ILE A 14 -33.67 -7.66 -1.23
CA ILE A 14 -32.96 -8.86 -0.76
C ILE A 14 -32.24 -9.51 -1.94
N ILE A 15 -32.92 -9.67 -3.08
CA ILE A 15 -32.32 -10.20 -4.31
C ILE A 15 -31.13 -9.32 -4.72
N PHE A 16 -31.27 -8.00 -4.65
CA PHE A 16 -30.21 -7.05 -4.96
C PHE A 16 -29.00 -7.24 -4.06
N LYS A 17 -29.19 -7.32 -2.73
CA LYS A 17 -28.10 -7.54 -1.76
C LYS A 17 -27.38 -8.88 -2.00
N ILE A 18 -28.12 -9.92 -2.39
CA ILE A 18 -27.56 -11.23 -2.72
C ILE A 18 -26.73 -11.14 -4.00
N LEU A 19 -27.30 -10.61 -5.08
CA LEU A 19 -26.65 -10.51 -6.39
C LEU A 19 -25.47 -9.53 -6.39
N ASP A 20 -25.55 -8.46 -5.59
CA ASP A 20 -24.49 -7.47 -5.41
C ASP A 20 -23.45 -7.88 -4.34
N HIS A 21 -23.43 -9.13 -3.90
CA HIS A 21 -22.40 -9.64 -3.00
C HIS A 21 -21.06 -9.87 -3.73
N ASN A 22 -19.93 -9.52 -3.11
CA ASN A 22 -18.59 -9.59 -3.73
C ASN A 22 -18.08 -11.01 -4.03
N PHE A 23 -18.86 -12.06 -3.74
CA PHE A 23 -18.48 -13.45 -4.02
C PHE A 23 -19.06 -13.97 -5.34
N LEU A 24 -20.05 -13.28 -5.91
CA LEU A 24 -20.65 -13.67 -7.19
C LEU A 24 -19.86 -13.06 -8.35
N ALA A 25 -19.42 -13.92 -9.27
CA ALA A 25 -18.83 -13.51 -10.52
C ALA A 25 -19.91 -12.94 -11.46
N VAL A 26 -19.50 -12.16 -12.45
CA VAL A 26 -20.42 -11.58 -13.45
C VAL A 26 -21.24 -12.66 -14.16
N HIS A 27 -20.62 -13.81 -14.46
CA HIS A 27 -21.31 -14.93 -15.10
C HIS A 27 -22.42 -15.53 -14.23
N ASP A 28 -22.26 -15.52 -12.90
CA ASP A 28 -23.30 -15.99 -11.98
C ASP A 28 -24.53 -15.08 -12.05
N ILE A 29 -24.31 -13.76 -12.11
CA ILE A 29 -25.39 -12.75 -12.21
C ILE A 29 -26.09 -12.83 -13.56
N TYR A 30 -25.34 -13.12 -14.63
CA TYR A 30 -25.90 -13.23 -15.98
C TYR A 30 -26.99 -14.31 -16.09
N ASN A 31 -26.85 -15.41 -15.34
CA ASN A 31 -27.88 -16.46 -15.30
C ASN A 31 -29.23 -15.92 -14.80
N PHE A 32 -29.23 -14.89 -13.95
CA PHE A 32 -30.44 -14.27 -13.41
C PHE A 32 -31.16 -13.35 -14.40
N LEU A 33 -30.52 -12.96 -15.51
CA LEU A 33 -31.18 -12.21 -16.59
C LEU A 33 -32.23 -13.04 -17.33
N PHE A 34 -32.08 -14.37 -17.35
CA PHE A 34 -32.99 -15.25 -18.08
C PHE A 34 -34.29 -15.57 -17.32
N TYR A 35 -34.41 -15.13 -16.06
CA TYR A 35 -35.60 -15.34 -15.25
C TYR A 35 -36.37 -14.03 -15.09
N LYS A 36 -37.64 -14.04 -15.49
CA LYS A 36 -38.52 -12.86 -15.45
C LYS A 36 -38.58 -12.19 -14.07
N SER A 37 -38.56 -12.97 -12.99
CA SER A 37 -38.66 -12.48 -11.60
C SER A 37 -37.39 -11.81 -11.09
N THR A 38 -36.21 -12.13 -11.64
CA THR A 38 -34.93 -11.57 -11.20
C THR A 38 -34.29 -10.66 -12.23
N HIS A 39 -34.87 -10.56 -13.43
CA HIS A 39 -34.31 -9.85 -14.57
C HIS A 39 -33.95 -8.41 -14.24
N ASP A 40 -34.91 -7.64 -13.72
CA ASP A 40 -34.72 -6.21 -13.46
C ASP A 40 -33.65 -5.98 -12.37
N VAL A 41 -33.67 -6.78 -11.30
CA VAL A 41 -32.69 -6.69 -10.21
C VAL A 41 -31.30 -7.10 -10.69
N ALA A 42 -31.18 -8.20 -11.44
CA ALA A 42 -29.92 -8.65 -12.02
C ALA A 42 -29.36 -7.61 -13.00
N GLN A 43 -30.20 -7.00 -13.82
CA GLN A 43 -29.82 -5.92 -14.73
C GLN A 43 -29.35 -4.68 -13.96
N GLN A 44 -30.02 -4.30 -12.86
CA GLN A 44 -29.58 -3.20 -11.99
C GLN A 44 -28.20 -3.48 -11.38
N VAL A 45 -27.96 -4.70 -10.87
CA VAL A 45 -26.67 -5.10 -10.33
C VAL A 45 -25.59 -5.09 -11.41
N LEU A 46 -25.87 -5.64 -12.60
CA LEU A 46 -24.95 -5.59 -13.73
C LEU A 46 -24.63 -4.14 -14.12
N ASN A 47 -25.63 -3.25 -14.18
CA ASN A 47 -25.41 -1.84 -14.49
C ASN A 47 -24.54 -1.14 -13.43
N LYS A 48 -24.71 -1.50 -12.15
CA LYS A 48 -23.89 -1.01 -11.04
C LYS A 48 -22.45 -1.53 -11.08
N ARG A 49 -22.26 -2.79 -11.50
CA ARG A 49 -20.97 -3.49 -11.59
C ARG A 49 -20.30 -3.39 -12.97
N SER A 50 -20.90 -2.68 -13.92
CA SER A 50 -20.30 -2.42 -15.22
C SER A 50 -19.46 -1.14 -15.17
N LEU A 51 -18.33 -1.19 -15.86
CA LEU A 51 -17.41 -0.10 -16.07
C LEU A 51 -17.23 0.09 -17.58
N ILE A 52 -17.65 1.24 -18.08
CA ILE A 52 -17.46 1.61 -19.48
C ILE A 52 -16.09 2.28 -19.63
N HIS A 53 -15.29 1.80 -20.56
CA HIS A 53 -14.06 2.44 -21.04
C HIS A 53 -14.37 3.13 -22.37
N LEU A 54 -14.58 4.43 -22.32
CA LEU A 54 -14.83 5.27 -23.49
C LEU A 54 -13.52 5.93 -23.93
N THR A 55 -13.00 5.56 -25.10
CA THR A 55 -11.77 6.13 -25.64
C THR A 55 -12.07 7.05 -26.82
N ILE A 56 -11.59 8.28 -26.74
CA ILE A 56 -11.78 9.34 -27.72
C ILE A 56 -10.42 9.71 -28.29
N GLY A 57 -10.13 9.17 -29.47
CA GLY A 57 -8.81 9.22 -30.10
C GLY A 57 -8.04 7.92 -29.99
N LYS A 58 -6.77 7.95 -30.38
CA LYS A 58 -5.88 6.80 -30.36
C LYS A 58 -4.45 7.25 -30.05
N ARG A 59 -3.71 6.46 -29.27
CA ARG A 59 -2.28 6.67 -29.03
C ARG A 59 -1.49 6.65 -30.35
N LYS A 60 -0.58 7.60 -30.56
CA LYS A 60 0.17 7.73 -31.83
C LYS A 60 1.35 6.75 -31.94
N ASN A 61 1.97 6.43 -30.81
CA ASN A 61 3.30 5.78 -30.77
C ASN A 61 3.29 4.30 -30.33
N CYS A 62 2.12 3.68 -30.15
CA CYS A 62 2.01 2.27 -29.76
C CYS A 62 0.84 1.59 -30.48
N GLU A 63 1.03 0.35 -30.96
CA GLU A 63 -0.04 -0.46 -31.58
C GLU A 63 -1.08 -1.00 -30.58
N SER A 64 -0.97 -0.75 -29.27
CA SER A 64 -1.91 -1.29 -28.28
C SER A 64 -2.92 -0.26 -27.77
N VAL A 65 -4.17 -0.57 -28.09
CA VAL A 65 -5.43 -0.17 -27.46
C VAL A 65 -5.33 -0.26 -25.93
N ILE A 66 -5.78 0.80 -25.26
CA ILE A 66 -6.37 0.90 -23.91
C ILE A 66 -5.66 0.13 -22.77
N THR A 67 -5.37 0.87 -21.70
CA THR A 67 -4.80 0.49 -20.40
C THR A 67 -3.28 0.37 -20.39
N SER A 68 -2.63 1.38 -19.80
CA SER A 68 -1.43 1.09 -19.03
C SER A 68 -1.82 0.08 -17.94
N SER A 69 -0.91 -0.79 -17.55
CA SER A 69 -1.06 -1.70 -16.40
C SER A 69 -1.40 -1.00 -15.07
N HIS A 70 -1.47 0.34 -15.04
CA HIS A 70 -1.76 1.16 -13.88
C HIS A 70 -3.27 1.40 -13.66
N ASP A 71 -4.14 1.07 -14.62
CA ASP A 71 -5.60 1.26 -14.48
C ASP A 71 -6.32 0.09 -13.80
N TYR A 72 -5.58 -0.97 -13.47
CA TYR A 72 -6.06 -2.07 -12.65
C TYR A 72 -6.52 -1.64 -11.24
N GLU A 73 -6.22 -0.41 -10.80
CA GLU A 73 -6.59 0.05 -9.46
C GLU A 73 -8.08 0.34 -9.26
N ILE A 74 -8.83 0.71 -10.30
CA ILE A 74 -10.30 0.84 -10.19
C ILE A 74 -10.96 -0.55 -10.15
N THR A 75 -10.24 -1.56 -10.65
CA THR A 75 -10.77 -2.89 -10.98
C THR A 75 -9.99 -3.99 -10.28
N LYS A 76 -9.48 -3.73 -9.06
CA LYS A 76 -8.82 -4.74 -8.19
C LYS A 76 -9.77 -5.84 -7.68
N GLY A 77 -10.86 -6.11 -8.38
CA GLY A 77 -11.73 -7.25 -8.13
C GLY A 77 -12.08 -7.95 -9.44
N PRO A 78 -12.07 -9.29 -9.51
CA PRO A 78 -12.52 -10.08 -10.67
C PRO A 78 -14.04 -9.95 -10.99
N TYR A 79 -14.68 -8.85 -10.57
CA TYR A 79 -16.13 -8.72 -10.43
C TYR A 79 -16.76 -7.53 -11.17
N PHE A 80 -15.97 -6.68 -11.83
CA PHE A 80 -16.50 -5.61 -12.68
C PHE A 80 -16.58 -6.08 -14.15
N TRP A 81 -17.65 -5.70 -14.84
CA TRP A 81 -17.79 -5.95 -16.28
C TRP A 81 -17.24 -4.76 -17.06
N HIS A 82 -16.17 -4.97 -17.82
CA HIS A 82 -15.55 -3.93 -18.62
C HIS A 82 -16.14 -3.91 -20.03
N ILE A 83 -16.65 -2.75 -20.44
CA ILE A 83 -17.16 -2.53 -21.80
C ILE A 83 -16.30 -1.47 -22.46
N TYR A 84 -15.57 -1.84 -23.51
CA TYR A 84 -14.69 -0.93 -24.24
C TYR A 84 -15.43 -0.35 -25.45
N TYR A 85 -15.47 0.97 -25.54
CA TYR A 85 -16.05 1.70 -26.66
C TYR A 85 -15.04 2.71 -27.21
N ASN A 86 -14.64 2.49 -28.46
CA ASN A 86 -13.81 3.43 -29.21
C ASN A 86 -14.72 4.42 -29.94
N TYR A 87 -14.63 5.69 -29.58
CA TYR A 87 -15.41 6.75 -30.20
C TYR A 87 -15.04 6.90 -31.68
N ALA A 88 -16.06 6.78 -32.53
CA ALA A 88 -15.96 7.00 -33.97
C ALA A 88 -16.65 8.32 -34.37
N ASN A 89 -17.91 8.51 -33.97
CA ASN A 89 -18.66 9.75 -34.16
C ASN A 89 -19.79 9.88 -33.12
N LYS A 90 -20.35 11.09 -33.03
CA LYS A 90 -21.39 11.48 -32.08
C LYS A 90 -22.65 10.61 -32.18
N ASP A 91 -23.18 10.40 -33.38
CA ASP A 91 -24.47 9.71 -33.57
C ASP A 91 -24.38 8.23 -33.19
N LEU A 92 -23.29 7.56 -33.55
CA LEU A 92 -23.02 6.18 -33.12
C LEU A 92 -22.87 6.08 -31.61
N PHE A 93 -22.17 7.04 -30.99
CA PHE A 93 -22.04 7.06 -29.53
C PHE A 93 -23.39 7.28 -28.85
N LEU A 94 -24.21 8.21 -29.31
CA LEU A 94 -25.53 8.47 -28.70
C LEU A 94 -26.44 7.25 -28.82
N SER A 95 -26.49 6.60 -29.99
CA SER A 95 -27.22 5.35 -30.18
C SER A 95 -26.71 4.23 -29.25
N TRP A 96 -25.39 4.14 -29.08
CA TRP A 96 -24.79 3.18 -28.16
C TRP A 96 -25.10 3.51 -26.70
N TYR A 97 -25.00 4.78 -26.30
CA TYR A 97 -25.29 5.26 -24.95
C TYR A 97 -26.75 5.00 -24.57
N ASP A 98 -27.71 5.23 -25.46
CA ASP A 98 -29.13 4.98 -25.17
C ASP A 98 -29.40 3.53 -24.74
N ARG A 99 -28.63 2.57 -25.30
CA ARG A 99 -28.69 1.15 -24.90
C ARG A 99 -28.03 0.85 -23.55
N HIS A 100 -27.15 1.73 -23.06
CA HIS A 100 -26.32 1.54 -21.87
C HIS A 100 -26.49 2.62 -20.80
N LYS A 101 -27.49 3.51 -20.94
CA LYS A 101 -27.67 4.73 -20.13
C LYS A 101 -27.81 4.49 -18.62
N TYR A 102 -28.11 3.26 -18.20
CA TYR A 102 -28.25 2.89 -16.80
C TYR A 102 -26.92 2.54 -16.12
N ILE A 103 -25.85 2.31 -16.87
CA ILE A 103 -24.51 2.07 -16.31
C ILE A 103 -24.05 3.35 -15.61
N GLN A 104 -23.44 3.21 -14.43
CA GLN A 104 -23.09 4.35 -13.57
C GLN A 104 -21.61 4.71 -13.59
N ASN A 105 -20.73 3.79 -13.96
CA ASN A 105 -19.29 3.98 -13.89
C ASN A 105 -18.69 4.11 -15.29
N TYR A 106 -17.95 5.20 -15.50
CA TYR A 106 -17.27 5.49 -16.76
C TYR A 106 -15.80 5.83 -16.49
N VAL A 107 -14.92 5.27 -17.31
CA VAL A 107 -13.56 5.72 -17.54
C VAL A 107 -13.55 6.34 -18.93
N VAL A 108 -13.28 7.64 -19.02
CA VAL A 108 -13.25 8.37 -20.29
C VAL A 108 -11.82 8.79 -20.58
N GLN A 109 -11.23 8.23 -21.63
CA GLN A 109 -9.89 8.57 -22.09
C GLN A 109 -9.98 9.47 -23.31
N ILE A 110 -9.35 10.64 -23.26
CA ILE A 110 -9.40 11.66 -24.32
C ILE A 110 -7.97 12.02 -24.73
N PHE A 111 -7.65 11.89 -26.02
CA PHE A 111 -6.39 12.36 -26.59
C PHE A 111 -6.59 13.80 -27.10
N LEU A 112 -6.13 14.77 -26.30
CA LEU A 112 -6.45 16.19 -26.46
C LEU A 112 -5.96 16.79 -27.78
N ASP A 113 -4.90 16.22 -28.36
CA ASP A 113 -4.29 16.67 -29.61
C ASP A 113 -5.07 16.26 -30.86
N GLN A 114 -6.13 15.47 -30.72
CA GLN A 114 -6.84 14.83 -31.85
C GLN A 114 -8.25 15.36 -32.07
N PHE A 115 -8.77 16.18 -31.16
CA PHE A 115 -10.15 16.69 -31.23
C PHE A 115 -10.22 18.17 -30.89
N GLN A 116 -11.14 18.86 -31.56
CA GLN A 116 -11.56 20.19 -31.13
C GLN A 116 -12.50 20.07 -29.93
N PHE A 117 -12.36 20.96 -28.96
CA PHE A 117 -13.07 20.88 -27.69
C PHE A 117 -14.60 20.85 -27.87
N GLU A 118 -15.11 21.67 -28.78
CA GLU A 118 -16.53 21.82 -29.10
C GLU A 118 -17.14 20.50 -29.59
N SER A 119 -16.34 19.64 -30.21
CA SER A 119 -16.78 18.34 -30.71
C SER A 119 -17.11 17.34 -29.59
N LEU A 120 -16.71 17.63 -28.35
CA LEU A 120 -16.88 16.75 -27.19
C LEU A 120 -18.09 17.12 -26.30
N GLN A 121 -18.81 18.21 -26.61
CA GLN A 121 -19.97 18.67 -25.82
C GLN A 121 -21.07 17.61 -25.67
N PHE A 122 -21.14 16.61 -26.55
CA PHE A 122 -22.11 15.51 -26.42
C PHE A 122 -21.92 14.66 -25.16
N LEU A 123 -20.72 14.67 -24.54
CA LEU A 123 -20.44 13.94 -23.31
C LEU A 123 -21.17 14.53 -22.10
N GLN A 124 -21.79 15.71 -22.22
CA GLN A 124 -22.70 16.26 -21.20
C GLN A 124 -23.86 15.31 -20.88
N ILE A 125 -24.14 14.33 -21.74
CA ILE A 125 -25.14 13.29 -21.48
C ILE A 125 -24.73 12.37 -20.31
N LEU A 126 -23.46 12.32 -19.92
CA LEU A 126 -22.94 11.57 -18.78
C LEU A 126 -23.22 12.25 -17.42
N LYS A 127 -24.34 12.96 -17.28
CA LYS A 127 -24.77 13.56 -16.01
C LYS A 127 -25.18 12.49 -14.99
N TYR A 128 -24.92 12.79 -13.72
CA TYR A 128 -25.17 11.92 -12.56
C TYR A 128 -24.44 10.56 -12.62
N LYS A 129 -23.24 10.55 -13.21
CA LYS A 129 -22.37 9.37 -13.34
C LYS A 129 -21.13 9.50 -12.45
N LYS A 130 -20.53 8.36 -12.13
CA LYS A 130 -19.19 8.28 -11.55
C LYS A 130 -18.20 8.20 -12.70
N ILE A 131 -17.47 9.30 -12.95
CA ILE A 131 -16.61 9.42 -14.12
C ILE A 131 -15.17 9.58 -13.66
N LYS A 132 -14.29 8.70 -14.13
CA LYS A 132 -12.85 8.93 -14.11
C LYS A 132 -12.41 9.36 -15.49
N ILE A 133 -11.74 10.50 -15.60
CA ILE A 133 -11.35 11.08 -16.88
C ILE A 133 -9.84 11.05 -17.00
N TYR A 134 -9.32 10.50 -18.10
CA TYR A 134 -7.92 10.52 -18.47
C TYR A 134 -7.76 11.47 -19.64
N LEU A 135 -7.12 12.60 -19.40
CA LEU A 135 -6.70 13.50 -20.46
C LEU A 135 -5.27 13.15 -20.83
N ASN A 136 -5.07 12.75 -22.06
CA ASN A 136 -3.78 12.35 -22.58
C ASN A 136 -3.33 13.44 -23.54
N TYR A 137 -2.13 13.96 -23.29
CA TYR A 137 -1.45 14.82 -24.23
C TYR A 137 -0.15 14.14 -24.64
N GLU A 138 -0.13 13.67 -25.89
CA GLU A 138 1.03 13.02 -26.50
C GLU A 138 1.65 13.99 -27.52
N SER A 139 2.93 14.33 -27.34
CA SER A 139 3.68 14.95 -28.43
C SER A 139 3.90 13.92 -29.51
N ASP A 140 3.76 14.32 -30.77
CA ASP A 140 4.44 13.61 -31.84
C ASP A 140 5.93 13.92 -31.78
N PHE A 141 6.77 12.96 -32.16
CA PHE A 141 8.23 13.13 -32.24
C PHE A 141 8.64 14.27 -33.19
N ASN A 142 7.76 14.62 -34.13
CA ASN A 142 8.00 15.69 -35.09
C ASN A 142 7.57 17.08 -34.59
N HIS A 143 7.07 17.19 -33.35
CA HIS A 143 6.57 18.43 -32.75
C HIS A 143 5.55 19.19 -33.62
N THR A 144 4.79 18.48 -34.47
CA THR A 144 3.76 19.08 -35.32
C THR A 144 2.47 19.36 -34.55
N VAL A 145 2.29 18.73 -33.38
CA VAL A 145 1.16 18.99 -32.49
C VAL A 145 1.32 20.36 -31.81
N ARG A 146 0.25 21.17 -31.85
CA ARG A 146 0.18 22.47 -31.19
C ARG A 146 0.33 22.30 -29.67
N LYS A 147 1.44 22.77 -29.12
CA LYS A 147 1.68 22.81 -27.67
C LYS A 147 0.69 23.75 -26.99
N PHE A 148 0.03 23.28 -25.94
CA PHE A 148 -0.85 24.10 -25.12
C PHE A 148 -0.07 24.67 -23.94
N THR A 149 0.00 26.00 -23.87
CA THR A 149 0.70 26.73 -22.79
C THR A 149 -0.25 27.05 -21.63
N HIS A 150 -1.55 26.95 -21.90
CA HIS A 150 -2.62 27.10 -20.94
C HIS A 150 -3.59 25.93 -21.16
N ILE A 151 -3.79 25.10 -20.15
CA ILE A 151 -4.93 24.18 -20.12
C ILE A 151 -6.01 24.91 -19.34
N ILE A 152 -6.89 25.61 -20.07
CA ILE A 152 -8.00 26.36 -19.49
C ILE A 152 -9.12 25.35 -19.18
N TRP A 153 -9.10 24.87 -17.94
CA TRP A 153 -10.06 23.94 -17.36
C TRP A 153 -11.56 24.32 -17.44
N PRO A 154 -11.98 25.61 -17.46
CA PRO A 154 -13.37 26.01 -17.69
C PRO A 154 -14.08 25.21 -18.79
N MET A 155 -13.34 24.83 -19.83
CA MET A 155 -13.86 24.05 -20.93
C MET A 155 -14.40 22.68 -20.45
N ILE A 156 -13.70 21.92 -19.58
CA ILE A 156 -14.16 20.58 -19.14
C ILE A 156 -15.45 20.63 -18.33
N GLY A 157 -15.69 21.72 -17.60
CA GLY A 157 -17.01 21.98 -16.99
C GLY A 157 -18.13 22.15 -18.02
N GLU A 158 -17.80 22.54 -19.25
CA GLU A 158 -18.72 22.56 -20.39
C GLU A 158 -18.88 21.18 -21.05
N ILE A 159 -17.95 20.23 -20.87
CA ILE A 159 -18.12 18.84 -21.38
C ILE A 159 -18.82 17.96 -20.35
N PHE A 160 -18.41 18.05 -19.09
CA PHE A 160 -18.90 17.22 -18.00
C PHE A 160 -19.52 18.09 -16.92
N ASP A 161 -20.68 17.68 -16.43
CA ASP A 161 -21.32 18.33 -15.29
C ASP A 161 -20.56 18.00 -13.99
N LEU A 162 -19.53 18.79 -13.69
CA LEU A 162 -18.68 18.61 -12.51
C LEU A 162 -19.45 18.81 -11.18
N SER A 163 -20.62 19.45 -11.22
CA SER A 163 -21.43 19.70 -10.03
C SER A 163 -22.25 18.47 -9.62
N ASN A 164 -22.72 17.71 -10.61
CA ASN A 164 -23.57 16.54 -10.41
C ASN A 164 -22.83 15.20 -10.58
N ASN A 165 -21.58 15.23 -11.05
CA ASN A 165 -20.74 14.05 -11.21
C ASN A 165 -19.66 13.98 -10.13
N PHE A 166 -19.35 12.77 -9.66
CA PHE A 166 -18.10 12.53 -8.96
C PHE A 166 -17.00 12.33 -10.00
N VAL A 167 -16.20 13.37 -10.21
CA VAL A 167 -15.12 13.37 -11.22
C VAL A 167 -13.77 13.24 -10.55
N ASN A 168 -13.06 12.16 -10.89
CA ASN A 168 -11.63 12.03 -10.64
C ASN A 168 -10.90 12.21 -11.98
N LEU A 169 -10.10 13.26 -12.08
CA LEU A 169 -9.35 13.55 -13.29
C LEU A 169 -7.88 13.17 -13.15
N ILE A 170 -7.38 12.47 -14.17
CA ILE A 170 -5.97 12.23 -14.41
C ILE A 170 -5.54 12.97 -15.68
N LEU A 171 -4.52 13.82 -15.58
CA LEU A 171 -3.85 14.43 -16.72
C LEU A 171 -2.52 13.72 -16.94
N GLU A 172 -2.41 12.99 -18.05
CA GLU A 172 -1.18 12.34 -18.52
C GLU A 172 -0.51 13.24 -19.56
N TYR A 173 0.64 13.80 -19.20
CA TYR A 173 1.38 14.73 -20.04
C TYR A 173 2.70 14.09 -20.50
N GLU A 174 2.71 13.61 -21.75
CA GLU A 174 3.83 12.95 -22.41
C GLU A 174 4.49 13.89 -23.43
N SER A 175 5.00 15.03 -22.96
CA SER A 175 5.70 16.02 -23.79
C SER A 175 6.62 16.92 -22.97
N SER A 176 7.66 17.47 -23.59
CA SER A 176 8.47 18.50 -22.93
C SER A 176 7.61 19.75 -22.67
N ILE A 177 7.67 20.25 -21.44
CA ILE A 177 7.01 21.51 -21.07
C ILE A 177 8.04 22.63 -21.29
N ASP A 178 8.01 23.21 -22.50
CA ASP A 178 9.00 24.24 -22.91
C ASP A 178 8.58 25.67 -22.49
N GLN A 179 7.33 25.84 -22.06
CA GLN A 179 6.76 27.09 -21.54
C GLN A 179 6.08 26.85 -20.19
N ASN A 180 5.86 27.90 -19.39
CA ASN A 180 5.12 27.75 -18.15
C ASN A 180 3.72 27.22 -18.43
N LEU A 181 3.31 26.18 -17.72
CA LEU A 181 2.00 25.56 -17.86
C LEU A 181 1.13 26.00 -16.70
N THR A 182 -0.05 26.57 -16.98
CA THR A 182 -1.06 26.84 -15.95
C THR A 182 -2.21 25.86 -16.10
N ILE A 183 -2.54 25.17 -15.01
CA ILE A 183 -3.65 24.23 -14.89
C ILE A 183 -4.64 24.79 -13.87
N ASP A 184 -5.85 25.09 -14.31
CA ASP A 184 -6.91 25.49 -13.40
C ASP A 184 -7.63 24.24 -12.86
N LEU A 185 -7.75 24.10 -11.54
CA LEU A 185 -8.41 22.97 -10.88
C LEU A 185 -9.77 23.37 -10.30
N SER A 186 -10.30 24.52 -10.71
CA SER A 186 -11.61 25.00 -10.28
C SER A 186 -12.69 23.98 -10.60
N ASN A 187 -13.47 23.62 -9.59
CA ASN A 187 -14.57 22.65 -9.62
C ASN A 187 -14.18 21.16 -9.63
N LEU A 188 -12.92 20.83 -9.34
CA LEU A 188 -12.52 19.44 -9.10
C LEU A 188 -12.52 19.08 -7.61
N ASN A 189 -12.91 17.85 -7.30
CA ASN A 189 -12.77 17.28 -5.96
C ASN A 189 -11.46 16.51 -5.82
N GLN A 190 -11.01 15.83 -6.89
CA GLN A 190 -9.78 15.06 -6.93
C GLN A 190 -9.06 15.29 -8.26
N PHE A 191 -7.73 15.40 -8.22
CA PHE A 191 -6.92 15.58 -9.41
C PHE A 191 -5.58 14.86 -9.28
N GLU A 192 -5.15 14.22 -10.36
CA GLU A 192 -3.84 13.60 -10.51
C GLU A 192 -3.13 14.12 -11.76
N PHE A 193 -1.90 14.58 -11.58
CA PHE A 193 -1.01 14.95 -12.68
C PHE A 193 0.07 13.89 -12.85
N ARG A 194 0.17 13.28 -14.03
CA ARG A 194 1.22 12.33 -14.41
C ARG A 194 2.09 12.94 -15.49
N HIS A 195 3.39 12.99 -15.21
CA HIS A 195 4.36 13.64 -16.08
C HIS A 195 5.55 12.72 -16.32
N TYR A 196 5.86 12.47 -17.60
CA TYR A 196 6.79 11.42 -18.00
C TYR A 196 8.11 11.96 -18.58
N THR A 197 8.09 13.19 -19.06
CA THR A 197 9.17 13.79 -19.85
C THR A 197 9.89 14.87 -19.06
N PRO A 198 11.17 15.17 -19.36
CA PRO A 198 11.87 16.26 -18.68
C PRO A 198 11.19 17.63 -18.90
N THR A 199 11.13 18.45 -17.85
CA THR A 199 10.69 19.85 -17.93
C THR A 199 11.71 20.78 -17.27
N TYR A 200 11.88 21.97 -17.85
CA TYR A 200 12.69 23.06 -17.29
C TYR A 200 11.83 24.26 -16.86
N ARG A 201 10.50 24.11 -16.89
CA ARG A 201 9.55 25.20 -16.65
C ARG A 201 8.66 24.90 -15.45
N SER A 202 8.06 25.96 -14.92
CA SER A 202 7.14 25.83 -13.80
C SER A 202 5.74 25.43 -14.27
N ILE A 203 5.12 24.55 -13.51
CA ILE A 203 3.71 24.18 -13.63
C ILE A 203 2.97 24.87 -12.49
N GLU A 204 2.00 25.71 -12.81
CA GLU A 204 1.14 26.38 -11.85
C GLU A 204 -0.21 25.68 -11.79
N PHE A 205 -0.62 25.20 -10.61
CA PHE A 205 -1.99 24.75 -10.40
C PHE A 205 -2.79 25.83 -9.65
N LYS A 206 -3.87 26.32 -10.26
CA LYS A 206 -4.85 27.18 -9.60
C LYS A 206 -5.85 26.29 -8.88
N VAL A 207 -5.72 26.20 -7.58
CA VAL A 207 -6.56 25.33 -6.74
C VAL A 207 -7.77 26.10 -6.22
N ASN A 208 -8.92 25.46 -6.03
CA ASN A 208 -10.06 26.10 -5.40
C ASN A 208 -10.42 25.45 -4.05
N ASP A 209 -11.51 25.94 -3.47
CA ASP A 209 -12.08 25.44 -2.22
C ASP A 209 -12.72 24.06 -2.34
N LYS A 210 -12.96 23.48 -3.52
CA LYS A 210 -13.58 22.14 -3.64
C LYS A 210 -12.57 21.00 -3.67
N LEU A 211 -11.31 21.27 -4.03
CA LEU A 211 -10.30 20.23 -4.16
C LEU A 211 -9.96 19.61 -2.79
N GLN A 212 -10.16 18.30 -2.68
CA GLN A 212 -9.88 17.50 -1.49
C GLN A 212 -8.59 16.69 -1.62
N GLU A 213 -8.27 16.25 -2.84
CA GLU A 213 -7.11 15.40 -3.12
C GLU A 213 -6.33 15.91 -4.32
N LEU A 214 -5.02 16.08 -4.13
CA LEU A 214 -4.08 16.46 -5.18
C LEU A 214 -2.94 15.45 -5.23
N LYS A 215 -2.79 14.79 -6.39
CA LYS A 215 -1.74 13.82 -6.68
C LYS A 215 -0.82 14.35 -7.78
N ILE A 216 0.47 14.21 -7.59
CA ILE A 216 1.49 14.60 -8.56
C ILE A 216 2.46 13.44 -8.71
N ASN A 217 2.53 12.87 -9.90
CA ASN A 217 3.38 11.74 -10.27
C ASN A 217 4.35 12.19 -11.36
N ASN A 218 5.52 12.68 -10.95
CA ASN A 218 6.61 13.03 -11.85
C ASN A 218 7.54 11.84 -12.05
N ILE A 219 7.33 11.10 -13.13
CA ILE A 219 8.16 9.93 -13.49
C ILE A 219 9.46 10.37 -14.18
N SER A 220 9.54 11.63 -14.63
CA SER A 220 10.77 12.18 -15.20
C SER A 220 11.91 12.22 -14.17
N MET A 221 13.13 11.95 -14.66
CA MET A 221 14.37 12.07 -13.89
C MET A 221 14.66 13.51 -13.45
N LEU A 222 14.15 14.51 -14.18
CA LEU A 222 14.32 15.92 -13.84
C LEU A 222 13.22 16.41 -12.89
N PRO A 223 13.60 17.27 -11.93
CA PRO A 223 12.65 17.83 -10.97
C PRO A 223 11.70 18.83 -11.59
N ILE A 224 10.41 18.73 -11.25
CA ILE A 224 9.41 19.70 -11.68
C ILE A 224 9.34 20.88 -10.70
N THR A 225 9.16 22.09 -11.22
CA THR A 225 8.85 23.26 -10.39
C THR A 225 7.35 23.41 -10.30
N ILE A 226 6.78 23.19 -9.13
CA ILE A 226 5.33 23.31 -8.90
C ILE A 226 5.05 24.65 -8.22
N LYS A 227 4.08 25.39 -8.76
CA LYS A 227 3.51 26.60 -8.16
C LYS A 227 2.02 26.38 -7.90
N LEU A 228 1.53 26.92 -6.80
CA LEU A 228 0.14 26.81 -6.40
C LEU A 228 -0.35 28.21 -6.05
N SER A 229 -1.27 28.75 -6.85
CA SER A 229 -1.61 30.18 -6.83
C SER A 229 -2.88 30.52 -6.06
N SER A 230 -3.41 29.60 -5.25
CA SER A 230 -4.65 29.76 -4.47
C SER A 230 -4.66 28.94 -3.19
N ILE A 231 -5.51 29.32 -2.21
CA ILE A 231 -5.54 28.71 -0.87
C ILE A 231 -6.42 27.44 -0.89
N PRO A 232 -5.85 26.25 -0.67
CA PRO A 232 -6.58 24.99 -0.76
C PRO A 232 -7.17 24.60 0.60
N LEU A 233 -8.20 25.32 1.04
CA LEU A 233 -8.75 25.13 2.38
C LEU A 233 -9.26 23.71 2.64
N ASN A 234 -9.75 23.02 1.61
CA ASN A 234 -10.39 21.70 1.76
C ASN A 234 -9.50 20.51 1.37
N ILE A 235 -8.23 20.73 1.02
CA ILE A 235 -7.32 19.63 0.76
C ILE A 235 -7.11 18.82 2.04
N THR A 236 -7.44 17.54 1.97
CA THR A 236 -7.22 16.55 3.02
C THR A 236 -6.09 15.59 2.66
N GLN A 237 -5.78 15.44 1.37
CA GLN A 237 -4.73 14.56 0.89
C GLN A 237 -3.85 15.23 -0.17
N PHE A 238 -2.55 15.19 0.04
CA PHE A 238 -1.55 15.61 -0.95
C PHE A 238 -0.52 14.49 -1.12
N LEU A 239 -0.38 13.96 -2.33
CA LEU A 239 0.60 12.94 -2.65
C LEU A 239 1.48 13.43 -3.79
N CYS A 240 2.78 13.46 -3.58
CA CYS A 240 3.75 13.75 -4.62
C CYS A 240 4.74 12.59 -4.72
N ASN A 241 4.89 12.03 -5.91
CA ASN A 241 5.85 11.00 -6.23
C ASN A 241 6.76 11.49 -7.36
N GLY A 242 8.06 11.56 -7.09
CA GLY A 242 9.07 11.97 -8.04
C GLY A 242 9.70 13.34 -7.76
N PRO A 243 10.76 13.70 -8.49
CA PRO A 243 11.63 14.81 -8.12
C PRO A 243 10.93 16.18 -8.19
N ILE A 244 11.17 17.05 -7.19
CA ILE A 244 10.62 18.42 -7.10
C ILE A 244 11.75 19.43 -6.95
N ALA A 245 11.74 20.50 -7.74
CA ALA A 245 12.89 21.41 -7.84
C ALA A 245 12.96 22.43 -6.69
N ASN A 246 11.82 22.75 -6.06
CA ASN A 246 11.74 23.81 -5.07
C ASN A 246 10.75 23.46 -3.95
N LEU A 247 11.30 23.05 -2.80
CA LEU A 247 10.54 22.66 -1.62
C LEU A 247 9.91 23.83 -0.87
N VAL A 248 10.42 25.05 -1.05
CA VAL A 248 9.89 26.25 -0.39
C VAL A 248 8.45 26.51 -0.84
N TYR A 249 8.18 26.35 -2.15
CA TYR A 249 6.81 26.47 -2.66
C TYR A 249 5.89 25.38 -2.12
N LEU A 250 6.42 24.17 -1.93
CA LEU A 250 5.67 23.07 -1.34
C LEU A 250 5.31 23.37 0.13
N GLY A 251 6.25 23.82 0.96
CA GLY A 251 5.95 24.21 2.34
C GLY A 251 4.95 25.32 2.49
N HIS A 252 5.11 26.37 1.69
CA HIS A 252 4.16 27.49 1.66
C HIS A 252 2.75 27.02 1.25
N PHE A 253 2.62 25.96 0.46
CA PHE A 253 1.34 25.32 0.18
C PHE A 253 0.84 24.48 1.35
N LEU A 254 1.69 23.61 1.91
CA LEU A 254 1.30 22.69 2.99
C LEU A 254 0.81 23.47 4.23
N THR A 255 1.49 24.56 4.58
CA THR A 255 1.10 25.46 5.69
C THR A 255 -0.25 26.16 5.45
N LYS A 256 -0.72 26.21 4.20
CA LYS A 256 -2.04 26.76 3.82
C LYS A 256 -3.13 25.69 3.68
N CYS A 257 -2.84 24.43 3.99
CA CYS A 257 -3.79 23.33 3.96
C CYS A 257 -4.18 22.93 5.40
N PRO A 258 -5.04 23.69 6.09
CA PRO A 258 -5.36 23.46 7.51
C PRO A 258 -6.06 22.11 7.76
N ASN A 259 -6.62 21.51 6.70
CA ASN A 259 -7.35 20.25 6.74
C ASN A 259 -6.53 19.04 6.27
N LEU A 260 -5.23 19.20 5.99
CA LEU A 260 -4.39 18.12 5.50
C LEU A 260 -4.27 17.00 6.54
N GLN A 261 -4.73 15.81 6.17
CA GLN A 261 -4.71 14.59 6.99
C GLN A 261 -3.70 13.57 6.48
N LYS A 262 -3.45 13.55 5.16
CA LYS A 262 -2.55 12.61 4.51
C LYS A 262 -1.54 13.35 3.63
N LEU A 263 -0.26 13.14 3.91
CA LEU A 263 0.85 13.69 3.13
C LEU A 263 1.77 12.56 2.68
N SER A 264 1.96 12.41 1.38
CA SER A 264 3.05 11.60 0.81
C SER A 264 3.95 12.51 -0.01
N ILE A 265 5.24 12.48 0.27
CA ILE A 265 6.26 13.08 -0.60
C ILE A 265 7.31 11.99 -0.80
N SER A 266 7.22 11.26 -1.91
CA SER A 266 8.11 10.16 -2.25
C SER A 266 8.97 10.49 -3.47
N LYS A 267 10.19 9.95 -3.53
CA LYS A 267 11.11 10.12 -4.66
C LYS A 267 11.37 11.59 -5.02
N ALA A 268 11.24 12.51 -4.06
CA ALA A 268 11.34 13.95 -4.28
C ALA A 268 12.78 14.49 -4.14
N HIS A 269 13.76 13.60 -3.96
CA HIS A 269 15.17 13.93 -3.72
C HIS A 269 15.40 14.82 -2.49
N LEU A 270 14.54 14.70 -1.46
CA LEU A 270 14.77 15.40 -0.18
C LEU A 270 16.00 14.78 0.49
N SER A 271 17.03 15.58 0.76
CA SER A 271 18.27 15.09 1.38
C SER A 271 18.44 15.51 2.84
N ASN A 272 17.74 16.57 3.26
CA ASN A 272 17.84 17.14 4.60
C ASN A 272 16.46 17.18 5.27
N PHE A 273 16.29 16.43 6.36
CA PHE A 273 15.02 16.32 7.07
C PHE A 273 14.69 17.59 7.87
N PRO A 274 15.63 18.18 8.64
CA PRO A 274 15.46 19.52 9.20
C PRO A 274 14.95 20.57 8.20
N ASP A 275 15.51 20.64 6.99
CA ASP A 275 15.03 21.61 5.98
C ASP A 275 13.56 21.37 5.62
N PHE A 276 13.13 20.10 5.52
CA PHE A 276 11.72 19.77 5.30
C PHE A 276 10.82 20.23 6.47
N ILE A 277 11.30 20.10 7.71
CA ILE A 277 10.59 20.57 8.90
C ILE A 277 10.52 22.10 8.95
N ASP A 278 11.63 22.79 8.68
CA ASP A 278 11.70 24.25 8.68
C ASP A 278 10.72 24.87 7.67
N ILE A 279 10.53 24.19 6.55
CA ILE A 279 9.60 24.57 5.47
C ILE A 279 8.12 24.53 5.90
N ILE A 280 7.76 23.74 6.93
CA ILE A 280 6.40 23.68 7.49
C ILE A 280 6.28 24.35 8.87
N SER A 281 7.40 24.73 9.48
CA SER A 281 7.47 25.51 10.71
C SER A 281 7.16 27.00 10.42
N PRO A 282 6.43 27.75 11.28
CA PRO A 282 5.98 27.43 12.64
C PRO A 282 4.56 26.86 12.74
N MET A 283 3.83 26.73 11.63
CA MET A 283 2.41 26.32 11.69
C MET A 283 2.23 24.82 11.91
N GLY A 284 3.24 24.02 11.56
CA GLY A 284 3.15 22.56 11.58
C GLY A 284 2.04 22.05 10.65
N LEU A 285 1.65 20.80 10.84
CA LEU A 285 0.49 20.21 10.16
C LEU A 285 -0.42 19.58 11.22
N PRO A 286 -1.26 20.38 11.90
CA PRO A 286 -1.93 19.97 13.14
C PRO A 286 -2.96 18.86 12.95
N ARG A 287 -3.51 18.67 11.74
CA ARG A 287 -4.48 17.61 11.45
C ARG A 287 -3.86 16.39 10.75
N LEU A 288 -2.55 16.40 10.50
CA LEU A 288 -1.88 15.34 9.77
C LEU A 288 -1.89 14.05 10.59
N ALA A 289 -2.55 13.03 10.07
CA ALA A 289 -2.65 11.71 10.69
C ALA A 289 -1.74 10.68 10.01
N TRP A 290 -1.35 10.91 8.76
CA TRP A 290 -0.54 9.99 7.98
C TRP A 290 0.53 10.75 7.19
N LEU A 291 1.79 10.37 7.40
CA LEU A 291 2.96 10.96 6.74
C LEU A 291 3.81 9.86 6.12
N ASP A 292 4.04 9.96 4.82
CA ASP A 292 4.95 9.09 4.08
C ASP A 292 6.01 9.89 3.35
N LEU A 293 7.26 9.62 3.71
CA LEU A 293 8.43 10.27 3.16
C LEU A 293 9.39 9.25 2.52
N SER A 294 8.85 8.13 2.06
CA SER A 294 9.62 7.03 1.46
C SER A 294 10.39 7.45 0.21
N ASN A 295 11.50 6.80 -0.07
CA ASN A 295 12.34 6.99 -1.25
C ASN A 295 12.94 8.40 -1.40
N ASN A 296 13.10 9.14 -0.31
CA ASN A 296 13.89 10.37 -0.26
C ASN A 296 15.28 10.12 0.29
N GLU A 297 16.22 10.97 -0.06
CA GLU A 297 17.64 10.82 0.22
C GLU A 297 18.09 11.35 1.58
N PHE A 298 17.19 11.35 2.58
CA PHE A 298 17.53 11.82 3.92
C PHE A 298 18.78 11.12 4.46
N GLY A 299 19.70 11.93 4.97
CA GLY A 299 20.75 11.46 5.86
C GLY A 299 20.20 11.12 7.25
N ASN A 300 21.06 11.08 8.26
CA ASN A 300 20.65 10.80 9.64
C ASN A 300 19.50 11.72 10.09
N ILE A 301 18.61 11.17 10.91
CA ILE A 301 17.49 11.89 11.52
C ILE A 301 17.68 11.76 13.02
N GLU A 302 18.10 12.85 13.64
CA GLU A 302 18.48 12.91 15.05
C GLU A 302 17.97 14.22 15.67
N ASP A 303 17.69 14.22 16.97
CA ASP A 303 17.39 15.42 17.78
C ASP A 303 16.15 16.21 17.32
N LEU A 304 15.00 15.53 17.16
CA LEU A 304 13.77 16.15 16.65
C LEU A 304 12.56 15.90 17.55
N ASP A 305 11.76 16.95 17.74
CA ASP A 305 10.44 16.84 18.36
C ASP A 305 9.34 16.96 17.31
N LEU A 306 8.87 15.81 16.84
CA LEU A 306 7.76 15.70 15.88
C LEU A 306 6.40 15.86 16.54
N SER A 307 6.30 15.82 17.87
CA SER A 307 5.03 15.91 18.60
C SER A 307 4.39 17.29 18.47
N THR A 308 5.21 18.34 18.37
CA THR A 308 4.74 19.72 18.20
C THR A 308 4.35 20.02 16.76
N ILE A 309 5.08 19.45 15.80
CA ILE A 309 4.89 19.69 14.36
C ILE A 309 3.70 18.88 13.83
N PHE A 310 3.54 17.64 14.32
CA PHE A 310 2.51 16.70 13.87
C PHE A 310 1.72 16.10 15.06
N PRO A 311 1.00 16.91 15.85
CA PRO A 311 0.39 16.45 17.11
C PRO A 311 -0.62 15.30 16.99
N ASN A 312 -1.22 15.12 15.80
CA ASN A 312 -2.21 14.08 15.53
C ASN A 312 -1.66 12.92 14.66
N LEU A 313 -0.34 12.82 14.49
CA LEU A 313 0.26 11.82 13.62
C LEU A 313 0.04 10.41 14.16
N SER A 314 -0.72 9.62 13.43
CA SER A 314 -1.00 8.23 13.77
C SER A 314 -0.10 7.24 13.05
N THR A 315 0.43 7.60 11.87
CA THR A 315 1.27 6.76 11.02
C THR A 315 2.42 7.55 10.42
N PHE A 316 3.64 7.07 10.62
CA PHE A 316 4.85 7.60 10.01
C PHE A 316 5.55 6.52 9.19
N ILE A 317 5.80 6.83 7.91
CA ILE A 317 6.38 5.90 6.95
C ILE A 317 7.62 6.51 6.32
N MET A 318 8.71 5.75 6.37
CA MET A 318 9.92 6.06 5.65
C MET A 318 10.58 4.75 5.16
N LYS A 319 10.30 4.39 3.91
CA LYS A 319 10.91 3.22 3.25
C LYS A 319 11.95 3.65 2.22
N PHE A 320 12.89 2.77 1.90
CA PHE A 320 13.62 2.85 0.62
C PHE A 320 13.29 1.63 -0.24
N GLU A 321 13.25 1.85 -1.55
CA GLU A 321 13.14 0.81 -2.58
C GLU A 321 14.50 0.33 -3.08
N GLN A 322 15.59 1.06 -2.79
CA GLN A 322 16.94 0.69 -3.19
C GLN A 322 17.87 0.69 -1.99
N LEU A 323 18.52 -0.45 -1.77
CA LEU A 323 19.54 -0.67 -0.74
C LEU A 323 20.63 0.42 -0.82
N LYS A 324 20.52 1.46 0.01
CA LYS A 324 21.63 2.38 0.23
C LYS A 324 22.52 1.78 1.31
N THR A 325 23.78 1.53 0.99
CA THR A 325 24.76 0.86 1.88
C THR A 325 25.32 1.75 2.98
N HIS A 326 24.71 2.91 3.23
CA HIS A 326 25.18 3.87 4.22
C HIS A 326 24.52 3.60 5.57
N ARG A 327 25.31 3.70 6.65
CA ARG A 327 24.78 3.64 8.01
C ARG A 327 23.89 4.83 8.25
N PHE A 328 22.66 4.56 8.68
CA PHE A 328 21.67 5.58 9.00
C PHE A 328 21.42 5.58 10.50
N ARG A 329 21.40 6.76 11.11
CA ARG A 329 21.05 6.93 12.52
C ARG A 329 19.65 7.53 12.63
N PHE A 330 18.85 6.91 13.48
CA PHE A 330 17.49 7.34 13.82
C PHE A 330 17.37 7.36 15.34
N SER A 331 17.73 8.47 15.98
CA SER A 331 17.75 8.57 17.44
C SER A 331 17.26 9.90 17.96
N ASP A 332 16.92 9.95 19.26
CA ASP A 332 16.58 11.21 19.93
C ASP A 332 15.37 11.91 19.27
N ILE A 333 14.34 11.12 18.97
CA ILE A 333 13.11 11.55 18.30
C ILE A 333 11.93 11.48 19.26
N THR A 334 11.19 12.57 19.40
CA THR A 334 9.92 12.59 20.15
C THR A 334 8.74 12.58 19.17
N PHE A 335 7.96 11.51 19.19
CA PHE A 335 6.70 11.41 18.43
C PHE A 335 5.51 11.91 19.27
N PRO A 336 4.35 12.20 18.66
CA PRO A 336 3.13 12.41 19.43
C PRO A 336 2.60 11.10 20.00
N ASP A 337 1.93 11.17 21.14
CA ASP A 337 1.24 10.02 21.76
C ASP A 337 0.11 9.44 20.88
N THR A 338 -0.24 10.08 19.77
CA THR A 338 -1.20 9.55 18.80
C THR A 338 -0.60 8.49 17.86
N LEU A 339 0.72 8.30 17.85
CA LEU A 339 1.40 7.39 16.94
C LEU A 339 1.05 5.92 17.24
N THR A 340 0.52 5.23 16.22
CA THR A 340 0.15 3.81 16.29
C THR A 340 0.95 2.93 15.33
N SER A 341 1.53 3.52 14.28
CA SER A 341 2.32 2.81 13.28
C SER A 341 3.60 3.58 12.92
N LEU A 342 4.74 2.90 13.05
CA LEU A 342 6.06 3.41 12.67
C LEU A 342 6.71 2.41 11.71
N ILE A 343 6.99 2.88 10.49
CA ILE A 343 7.49 2.04 9.41
C ILE A 343 8.80 2.61 8.88
N LEU A 344 9.91 1.95 9.23
CA LEU A 344 11.27 2.35 8.86
C LEU A 344 11.98 1.18 8.16
N HIS A 345 11.64 0.96 6.90
CA HIS A 345 12.10 -0.19 6.10
C HIS A 345 13.31 0.17 5.22
N ASP A 346 14.30 -0.73 5.18
CA ASP A 346 15.45 -0.68 4.26
C ASP A 346 16.28 0.61 4.33
N LYS A 347 16.57 1.08 5.55
CA LYS A 347 17.29 2.35 5.78
C LYS A 347 18.75 2.14 6.18
N GLY A 348 19.19 0.91 6.38
CA GLY A 348 20.50 0.64 6.97
C GLY A 348 20.61 1.24 8.37
N ILE A 349 19.50 1.28 9.13
CA ILE A 349 19.47 1.82 10.49
C ILE A 349 20.47 1.03 11.33
N SER A 350 21.54 1.70 11.76
CA SER A 350 22.54 1.11 12.65
C SER A 350 22.29 1.46 14.12
N LYS A 351 21.58 2.56 14.37
CA LYS A 351 21.23 3.08 15.69
C LYS A 351 19.76 3.49 15.72
N PHE A 352 19.01 2.89 16.63
CA PHE A 352 17.60 3.17 16.93
C PHE A 352 17.46 3.26 18.46
N THR A 353 17.58 4.46 19.02
CA THR A 353 17.66 4.70 20.48
C THR A 353 16.96 6.01 20.85
N ASN A 354 16.58 6.18 22.12
CA ASN A 354 15.96 7.41 22.63
C ASN A 354 14.73 7.87 21.82
N ILE A 355 13.84 6.94 21.47
CA ILE A 355 12.58 7.27 20.80
C ILE A 355 11.47 7.46 21.84
N GLU A 356 10.91 8.66 21.93
CA GLU A 356 9.87 9.04 22.89
C GLU A 356 8.49 9.21 22.24
N GLY A 357 7.44 9.29 23.08
CA GLY A 357 6.07 9.58 22.65
C GLY A 357 5.35 8.46 21.86
N ILE A 358 5.87 7.24 21.91
CA ILE A 358 5.31 6.07 21.19
C ILE A 358 4.47 5.15 22.09
N LYS A 359 3.81 5.70 23.11
CA LYS A 359 3.09 4.93 24.15
C LYS A 359 2.02 3.98 23.61
N PHE A 360 1.39 4.34 22.49
CA PHE A 360 0.29 3.58 21.88
C PHE A 360 0.68 2.89 20.57
N LEU A 361 2.00 2.73 20.33
CA LEU A 361 2.51 2.08 19.12
C LEU A 361 2.05 0.62 19.06
N LYS A 362 1.36 0.26 17.97
CA LYS A 362 0.86 -1.10 17.71
C LYS A 362 1.66 -1.82 16.64
N TYR A 363 2.17 -1.08 15.67
CA TYR A 363 2.90 -1.61 14.53
C TYR A 363 4.27 -0.96 14.41
N LEU A 364 5.32 -1.77 14.48
CA LEU A 364 6.69 -1.34 14.27
C LEU A 364 7.34 -2.21 13.19
N ASP A 365 7.72 -1.59 12.09
CA ASP A 365 8.47 -2.25 11.02
C ASP A 365 9.87 -1.66 10.90
N LEU A 366 10.85 -2.50 11.19
CA LEU A 366 12.28 -2.22 11.07
C LEU A 366 12.95 -3.24 10.14
N SER A 367 12.20 -3.86 9.23
CA SER A 367 12.75 -4.85 8.32
C SER A 367 13.79 -4.26 7.36
N TYR A 368 14.71 -5.11 6.90
CA TYR A 368 15.84 -4.76 6.04
C TYR A 368 16.80 -3.70 6.62
N ASN A 369 17.02 -3.71 7.94
CA ASN A 369 18.02 -2.86 8.59
C ASN A 369 19.21 -3.68 9.12
N TYR A 370 20.12 -3.01 9.83
CA TYR A 370 21.27 -3.62 10.50
C TYR A 370 21.49 -2.98 11.88
N PRO A 371 20.49 -2.96 12.77
CA PRO A 371 20.61 -2.20 14.00
C PRO A 371 21.63 -2.90 14.91
N GLN A 372 22.78 -2.25 15.12
CA GLN A 372 23.79 -2.67 16.08
C GLN A 372 23.41 -2.14 17.47
N ASP A 373 22.99 -0.88 17.50
CA ASP A 373 22.48 -0.19 18.69
C ASP A 373 20.96 -0.07 18.60
N PHE A 374 20.29 -1.18 18.89
CA PHE A 374 18.83 -1.26 18.97
C PHE A 374 18.38 -1.07 20.41
N GLU A 375 17.50 -0.14 20.70
CA GLU A 375 16.80 -0.05 21.98
C GLU A 375 15.30 0.02 21.75
N ILE A 376 14.55 -0.74 22.53
CA ILE A 376 13.10 -0.60 22.54
C ILE A 376 12.74 0.37 23.65
N PRO A 377 12.03 1.47 23.36
CA PRO A 377 11.72 2.47 24.38
C PRO A 377 10.92 1.86 25.53
N GLN A 378 11.41 2.07 26.76
CA GLN A 378 10.85 1.47 27.99
C GLN A 378 9.36 1.78 28.21
N ARG A 379 8.82 2.81 27.55
CA ARG A 379 7.43 3.25 27.68
C ARG A 379 6.44 2.50 26.77
N VAL A 380 6.91 1.70 25.81
CA VAL A 380 6.01 0.85 25.02
C VAL A 380 5.71 -0.41 25.82
N SER A 381 4.48 -0.58 26.27
CA SER A 381 4.14 -1.75 27.09
C SER A 381 3.83 -3.00 26.26
N HIS A 382 3.41 -2.81 25.01
CA HIS A 382 2.99 -3.88 24.12
C HIS A 382 2.97 -3.42 22.67
N ILE A 383 3.47 -4.25 21.75
CA ILE A 383 3.36 -4.07 20.30
C ILE A 383 2.57 -5.25 19.71
N THR A 384 1.57 -4.95 18.89
CA THR A 384 0.80 -6.00 18.20
C THR A 384 1.66 -6.69 17.15
N THR A 385 2.33 -5.93 16.29
CA THR A 385 3.16 -6.48 15.22
C THR A 385 4.54 -5.82 15.22
N LEU A 386 5.57 -6.64 15.36
CA LEU A 386 6.97 -6.24 15.25
C LEU A 386 7.61 -6.97 14.07
N ASN A 387 7.97 -6.22 13.02
CA ASN A 387 8.66 -6.76 11.87
C ASN A 387 10.16 -6.45 11.93
N LEU A 388 10.96 -7.49 12.13
CA LEU A 388 12.42 -7.45 12.14
C LEU A 388 13.01 -8.27 10.98
N SER A 389 12.22 -8.60 9.97
CA SER A 389 12.66 -9.45 8.86
C SER A 389 13.88 -8.86 8.15
N TYR A 390 14.75 -9.74 7.67
CA TYR A 390 15.97 -9.43 6.92
C TYR A 390 17.00 -8.59 7.69
N ASN A 391 16.90 -8.50 9.02
CA ASN A 391 17.97 -7.99 9.88
C ASN A 391 18.96 -9.12 10.23
N ARG A 392 19.96 -9.35 9.36
CA ARG A 392 20.83 -10.55 9.37
C ARG A 392 21.60 -10.84 10.66
N THR A 393 21.71 -9.87 11.56
CA THR A 393 22.48 -10.02 12.80
C THR A 393 21.62 -9.91 14.05
N ILE A 394 20.32 -9.64 13.97
CA ILE A 394 19.50 -9.20 15.11
C ILE A 394 19.53 -10.18 16.28
N LEU A 395 19.24 -11.47 16.06
CA LEU A 395 19.28 -12.46 17.13
C LEU A 395 20.72 -12.72 17.60
N SER A 396 21.68 -12.75 16.67
CA SER A 396 23.07 -12.98 17.03
C SER A 396 23.65 -11.86 17.90
N SER A 397 23.25 -10.60 17.66
CA SER A 397 23.65 -9.46 18.48
C SER A 397 23.06 -9.51 19.88
N ILE A 398 21.86 -10.08 20.04
CA ILE A 398 21.21 -10.15 21.35
C ILE A 398 22.08 -10.94 22.33
N TYR A 399 22.47 -12.18 21.99
CA TYR A 399 23.26 -12.98 22.92
C TYR A 399 24.73 -12.52 22.96
N ARG A 400 25.32 -12.10 21.83
CA ARG A 400 26.73 -11.64 21.78
C ARG A 400 26.99 -10.39 22.61
N PHE A 401 26.02 -9.48 22.67
CA PHE A 401 26.12 -8.23 23.43
C PHE A 401 25.27 -8.24 24.70
N ASN A 402 24.79 -9.41 25.13
CA ASN A 402 23.98 -9.59 26.34
C ASN A 402 22.77 -8.63 26.43
N ARG A 403 22.08 -8.42 25.31
CA ARG A 403 20.93 -7.52 25.17
C ARG A 403 19.63 -8.20 25.57
N ARG A 404 19.60 -8.71 26.81
CA ARG A 404 18.43 -9.39 27.37
C ARG A 404 17.19 -8.50 27.45
N ASP A 405 17.37 -7.19 27.50
CA ASP A 405 16.32 -6.19 27.38
C ASP A 405 15.52 -6.36 26.08
N ILE A 406 16.22 -6.54 24.95
CA ILE A 406 15.60 -6.73 23.64
C ILE A 406 14.88 -8.08 23.59
N SER A 407 15.54 -9.18 23.99
CA SER A 407 14.90 -10.50 23.98
C SER A 407 13.66 -10.55 24.86
N ASN A 408 13.74 -9.98 26.06
CA ASN A 408 12.59 -9.88 26.97
C ASN A 408 11.45 -9.14 26.29
N TYR A 409 11.73 -8.02 25.65
CA TYR A 409 10.70 -7.27 24.97
C TYR A 409 10.06 -8.08 23.84
N ILE A 410 10.85 -8.57 22.87
CA ILE A 410 10.29 -9.21 21.67
C ILE A 410 9.56 -10.52 21.97
N PHE A 411 9.91 -11.23 23.05
CA PHE A 411 9.25 -12.49 23.42
C PHE A 411 8.14 -12.33 24.46
N PHE A 412 8.08 -11.26 25.23
CA PHE A 412 7.04 -11.08 26.25
C PHE A 412 6.05 -9.95 25.97
N HIS A 413 6.40 -9.00 25.09
CA HIS A 413 5.61 -7.80 24.84
C HIS A 413 5.13 -7.66 23.38
N VAL A 414 5.33 -8.68 22.55
CA VAL A 414 4.92 -8.70 21.14
C VAL A 414 3.92 -9.81 20.87
N THR A 415 2.89 -9.56 20.06
CA THR A 415 1.93 -10.59 19.62
C THR A 415 2.35 -11.29 18.32
N GLU A 416 2.77 -10.52 17.32
CA GLU A 416 3.20 -11.01 16.01
C GLU A 416 4.65 -10.61 15.77
N LEU A 417 5.54 -11.61 15.74
CA LEU A 417 6.98 -11.43 15.59
C LEU A 417 7.44 -11.98 14.25
N HIS A 418 7.92 -11.10 13.37
CA HIS A 418 8.49 -11.48 12.08
C HIS A 418 10.01 -11.41 12.10
N LEU A 419 10.64 -12.55 11.86
CA LEU A 419 12.08 -12.77 11.81
C LEU A 419 12.49 -13.49 10.52
N GLN A 420 11.73 -13.30 9.44
CA GLN A 420 12.00 -13.87 8.14
C GLN A 420 13.37 -13.42 7.63
N GLY A 421 14.20 -14.31 7.07
CA GLY A 421 15.42 -13.87 6.37
C GLY A 421 16.53 -13.31 7.28
N CYS A 422 16.43 -13.49 8.59
CA CYS A 422 17.36 -12.95 9.58
C CYS A 422 18.67 -13.75 9.74
N ASN A 423 18.91 -14.76 8.91
CA ASN A 423 20.09 -15.63 8.98
C ASN A 423 20.21 -16.41 10.32
N ILE A 424 19.07 -16.71 10.94
CA ILE A 424 18.99 -17.39 12.23
C ILE A 424 19.41 -18.86 12.08
N THR A 425 20.28 -19.31 12.98
CA THR A 425 20.77 -20.68 13.11
C THR A 425 20.21 -21.35 14.36
N ASN A 426 20.43 -22.66 14.48
CA ASN A 426 20.09 -23.41 15.69
C ASN A 426 20.83 -22.88 16.93
N GLU A 427 22.09 -22.50 16.76
CA GLU A 427 22.93 -21.98 17.84
C GLU A 427 22.38 -20.67 18.39
N ASP A 428 21.89 -19.78 17.53
CA ASP A 428 21.29 -18.51 17.96
C ASP A 428 20.08 -18.74 18.88
N LEU A 429 19.22 -19.72 18.55
CA LEU A 429 18.06 -20.06 19.37
C LEU A 429 18.44 -20.78 20.66
N GLU A 430 19.48 -21.62 20.64
CA GLU A 430 19.99 -22.33 21.82
C GLU A 430 20.63 -21.36 22.82
N HIS A 431 21.40 -20.37 22.36
CA HIS A 431 21.94 -19.31 23.21
C HIS A 431 20.84 -18.45 23.83
N LEU A 432 19.82 -18.08 23.04
CA LEU A 432 18.66 -17.36 23.56
C LEU A 432 17.94 -18.16 24.65
N GLU A 433 17.73 -19.46 24.45
CA GLU A 433 17.11 -20.32 25.45
C GLU A 433 17.95 -20.44 26.74
N ALA A 434 19.27 -20.60 26.60
CA ALA A 434 20.19 -20.76 27.73
C ALA A 434 20.07 -19.60 28.75
N ASP A 435 19.83 -18.37 28.27
CA ASP A 435 19.63 -17.19 29.11
C ASP A 435 18.41 -17.30 30.04
N TYR A 436 17.43 -18.15 29.70
CA TYR A 436 16.18 -18.31 30.45
C TYR A 436 16.08 -19.61 31.24
N GLN A 437 16.97 -20.58 31.03
CA GLN A 437 16.91 -21.90 31.67
C GLN A 437 16.89 -21.82 33.21
N HIS A 438 17.65 -20.88 33.79
CA HIS A 438 17.73 -20.70 35.25
C HIS A 438 16.74 -19.69 35.83
N SER A 439 15.93 -19.04 34.99
CA SER A 439 14.96 -18.05 35.45
C SER A 439 13.89 -18.73 36.28
N LYS A 440 13.72 -18.40 37.57
CA LYS A 440 12.69 -19.04 38.43
C LYS A 440 11.27 -18.78 37.91
N HIS A 441 11.00 -17.53 37.53
CA HIS A 441 9.73 -17.07 37.00
C HIS A 441 9.95 -16.35 35.67
N LEU A 442 9.27 -16.80 34.62
CA LEU A 442 9.21 -16.09 33.35
C LEU A 442 7.88 -15.34 33.25
N PRO A 443 7.86 -14.10 32.75
CA PRO A 443 6.62 -13.45 32.33
C PRO A 443 5.91 -14.32 31.29
N LYS A 444 4.58 -14.26 31.26
CA LYS A 444 3.82 -14.95 30.20
C LYS A 444 4.12 -14.28 28.86
N SER A 445 4.49 -15.07 27.85
CA SER A 445 4.67 -14.56 26.49
C SER A 445 3.34 -14.14 25.87
N CYS A 446 3.40 -13.15 24.99
CA CYS A 446 2.27 -12.72 24.17
C CYS A 446 2.38 -13.20 22.71
N VAL A 447 3.47 -13.88 22.32
CA VAL A 447 3.74 -14.21 20.91
C VAL A 447 2.82 -15.32 20.44
N GLU A 448 1.85 -14.96 19.61
CA GLU A 448 0.89 -15.88 19.01
C GLU A 448 1.27 -16.23 17.56
N TYR A 449 1.97 -15.32 16.87
CA TYR A 449 2.45 -15.52 15.50
C TYR A 449 3.96 -15.36 15.48
N LEU A 450 4.66 -16.38 15.02
CA LEU A 450 6.12 -16.38 14.88
C LEU A 450 6.51 -16.79 13.46
N ASP A 451 7.16 -15.88 12.74
CA ASP A 451 7.69 -16.15 11.40
C ASP A 451 9.21 -16.25 11.45
N LEU A 452 9.70 -17.47 11.23
CA LEU A 452 11.12 -17.84 11.13
C LEU A 452 11.45 -18.33 9.71
N SER A 453 10.68 -17.95 8.70
CA SER A 453 10.90 -18.36 7.33
C SER A 453 12.23 -17.85 6.76
N ASN A 454 12.76 -18.52 5.74
CA ASN A 454 13.98 -18.12 5.02
C ASN A 454 15.21 -17.93 5.95
N ASN A 455 15.38 -18.81 6.93
CA ASN A 455 16.52 -18.84 7.85
C ASN A 455 17.40 -20.09 7.61
N LYS A 456 18.33 -20.39 8.53
CA LYS A 456 19.25 -21.54 8.44
C LYS A 456 18.93 -22.62 9.47
N LEU A 457 17.67 -22.73 9.89
CA LEU A 457 17.25 -23.70 10.89
C LEU A 457 17.25 -25.11 10.29
N SER A 458 17.84 -26.05 11.01
CA SER A 458 17.84 -27.48 10.66
C SER A 458 17.11 -28.36 11.68
N ASN A 459 16.81 -27.79 12.85
CA ASN A 459 16.03 -28.38 13.94
C ASN A 459 15.38 -27.26 14.78
N LEU A 460 14.63 -27.61 15.81
CA LEU A 460 14.01 -26.74 16.80
C LEU A 460 14.17 -27.30 18.22
N ARG A 461 15.30 -27.91 18.57
CA ARG A 461 15.51 -28.50 19.91
C ARG A 461 15.22 -27.52 21.05
N SER A 462 15.61 -26.25 20.86
CA SER A 462 15.34 -25.16 21.79
C SER A 462 13.85 -24.92 22.07
N PHE A 463 12.93 -25.36 21.20
CA PHE A 463 11.49 -25.23 21.41
C PHE A 463 10.93 -26.14 22.52
N SER A 464 11.76 -27.03 23.08
CA SER A 464 11.45 -27.76 24.32
C SER A 464 11.86 -26.99 25.59
N GLY A 465 12.58 -25.88 25.42
CA GLY A 465 13.11 -25.05 26.49
C GLY A 465 12.11 -24.08 27.09
N LYS A 466 12.48 -23.48 28.22
CA LYS A 466 11.61 -22.65 29.07
C LYS A 466 11.13 -21.38 28.37
N LEU A 467 11.97 -20.73 27.54
CA LEU A 467 11.56 -19.53 26.79
C LEU A 467 10.49 -19.89 25.75
N PHE A 468 10.79 -20.88 24.92
CA PHE A 468 9.96 -21.20 23.76
C PHE A 468 8.68 -21.94 24.12
N THR A 469 8.71 -22.84 25.11
CA THR A 469 7.48 -23.51 25.62
C THR A 469 6.50 -22.54 26.28
N ASN A 470 6.95 -21.34 26.65
CA ASN A 470 6.10 -20.29 27.20
C ASN A 470 5.37 -19.47 26.12
N LEU A 471 5.67 -19.68 24.82
CA LEU A 471 5.03 -18.97 23.72
C LEU A 471 3.62 -19.54 23.43
N PRO A 472 2.54 -18.73 23.47
CA PRO A 472 1.18 -19.18 23.17
C PRO A 472 0.91 -19.28 21.66
N LEU A 473 1.80 -19.94 20.91
CA LEU A 473 1.77 -19.96 19.44
C LEU A 473 0.44 -20.49 18.88
N LYS A 474 -0.12 -19.73 17.94
CA LYS A 474 -1.25 -20.10 17.07
C LYS A 474 -0.78 -20.38 15.63
N TYR A 475 0.29 -19.72 15.22
CA TYR A 475 0.91 -19.88 13.91
C TYR A 475 2.45 -19.85 14.02
N LEU A 476 3.09 -20.71 13.23
CA LEU A 476 4.54 -20.81 13.13
C LEU A 476 4.94 -20.99 11.66
N ASP A 477 5.71 -20.04 11.11
CA ASP A 477 6.31 -20.16 9.78
C ASP A 477 7.76 -20.63 9.85
N LEU A 478 8.05 -21.73 9.16
CA LEU A 478 9.37 -22.33 9.02
C LEU A 478 9.70 -22.59 7.54
N SER A 479 8.99 -21.95 6.62
CA SER A 479 9.22 -22.11 5.19
C SER A 479 10.66 -21.73 4.80
N PHE A 480 11.19 -22.37 3.75
CA PHE A 480 12.52 -22.10 3.20
C PHE A 480 13.68 -22.16 4.22
N ASN A 481 13.67 -23.15 5.10
CA ASN A 481 14.76 -23.44 6.03
C ASN A 481 15.62 -24.64 5.54
N ALA A 482 16.49 -25.15 6.41
CA ALA A 482 17.46 -26.20 6.11
C ALA A 482 17.12 -27.56 6.76
N PHE A 483 15.84 -27.82 7.07
CA PHE A 483 15.41 -29.11 7.61
C PHE A 483 15.69 -30.26 6.64
N THR A 484 16.25 -31.35 7.14
CA THR A 484 16.55 -32.57 6.37
C THR A 484 15.62 -33.72 6.74
N TYR A 485 15.29 -33.83 8.02
CA TYR A 485 14.29 -34.74 8.55
C TYR A 485 13.51 -34.05 9.67
N LEU A 486 12.40 -34.65 10.11
CA LEU A 486 11.64 -34.25 11.30
C LEU A 486 11.40 -35.47 12.18
N ASN A 487 11.73 -35.38 13.47
CA ASN A 487 11.36 -36.36 14.49
C ASN A 487 11.15 -35.65 15.83
N LYS A 488 10.68 -36.38 16.84
CA LYS A 488 10.40 -35.81 18.17
C LYS A 488 11.58 -35.13 18.85
N ASP A 489 12.81 -35.54 18.55
CA ASP A 489 14.01 -35.03 19.22
C ASP A 489 14.49 -33.71 18.60
N ILE A 490 14.25 -33.50 17.30
CA ILE A 490 14.66 -32.29 16.58
C ILE A 490 13.51 -31.33 16.31
N PHE A 491 12.26 -31.75 16.50
CA PHE A 491 11.09 -30.94 16.23
C PHE A 491 10.06 -31.11 17.36
N PRO A 492 10.31 -30.56 18.57
CA PRO A 492 9.46 -30.78 19.74
C PRO A 492 8.19 -29.90 19.73
N ILE A 493 7.48 -29.84 18.60
CA ILE A 493 6.30 -29.00 18.38
C ILE A 493 5.03 -29.85 18.46
N THR A 494 4.76 -30.49 19.60
CA THR A 494 3.55 -31.29 19.80
C THR A 494 2.37 -30.43 20.25
N ARG A 495 1.13 -30.89 20.03
CA ARG A 495 -0.09 -30.25 20.56
C ARG A 495 -0.15 -30.26 22.09
N GLN A 496 0.61 -31.14 22.75
CA GLN A 496 0.72 -31.11 24.21
C GLN A 496 1.50 -29.88 24.67
N ILE A 497 2.57 -29.51 23.96
CA ILE A 497 3.39 -28.34 24.29
C ILE A 497 2.74 -27.06 23.75
N TYR A 498 2.21 -27.11 22.52
CA TYR A 498 1.60 -25.97 21.83
C TYR A 498 0.13 -26.28 21.47
N PRO A 499 -0.79 -26.25 22.44
CA PRO A 499 -2.18 -26.67 22.22
C PRO A 499 -2.97 -25.77 21.27
N ASN A 500 -2.55 -24.52 21.10
CA ASN A 500 -3.20 -23.56 20.20
C ASN A 500 -2.64 -23.56 18.78
N LEU A 501 -1.52 -24.27 18.54
CA LEU A 501 -0.83 -24.28 17.26
C LEU A 501 -1.54 -25.27 16.32
N SER A 502 -2.35 -24.73 15.42
CA SER A 502 -3.14 -25.54 14.48
C SER A 502 -2.31 -26.01 13.28
N LYS A 503 -1.46 -25.12 12.76
CA LYS A 503 -0.72 -25.30 11.52
C LYS A 503 0.73 -24.81 11.64
N VAL A 504 1.66 -25.54 11.02
CA VAL A 504 3.05 -25.13 10.84
C VAL A 504 3.39 -25.12 9.36
N ASN A 505 3.89 -23.99 8.86
CA ASN A 505 4.30 -23.84 7.47
C ASN A 505 5.74 -24.32 7.27
N LEU A 506 5.93 -25.34 6.44
CA LEU A 506 7.23 -25.92 6.05
C LEU A 506 7.44 -25.85 4.53
N THR A 507 6.73 -24.95 3.84
CA THR A 507 6.84 -24.73 2.40
C THR A 507 8.28 -24.50 1.95
N GLY A 508 8.68 -25.09 0.82
CA GLY A 508 9.98 -24.83 0.21
C GLY A 508 11.21 -25.33 1.00
N ASN A 509 11.03 -26.23 1.97
CA ASN A 509 12.13 -26.90 2.65
C ASN A 509 12.74 -27.99 1.76
N ALA A 510 13.49 -27.58 0.74
CA ALA A 510 13.93 -28.44 -0.36
C ALA A 510 14.80 -29.66 0.04
N ARG A 511 15.32 -29.70 1.28
CA ARG A 511 16.16 -30.80 1.79
C ARG A 511 15.39 -31.81 2.65
N LEU A 512 14.13 -31.53 2.97
CA LEU A 512 13.32 -32.34 3.87
C LEU A 512 12.86 -33.62 3.15
N HIS A 513 13.42 -34.76 3.54
CA HIS A 513 13.16 -36.06 2.90
C HIS A 513 12.60 -37.12 3.84
N ASN A 514 12.52 -36.86 5.15
CA ASN A 514 11.96 -37.81 6.12
C ASN A 514 11.16 -37.10 7.22
N ILE A 515 9.97 -37.62 7.55
CA ILE A 515 9.10 -37.11 8.62
C ILE A 515 8.64 -38.30 9.46
N THR A 516 9.15 -38.40 10.68
CA THR A 516 8.81 -39.43 11.68
C THR A 516 8.15 -38.76 12.89
N LEU A 517 6.90 -38.34 12.71
CA LEU A 517 6.09 -37.64 13.71
C LEU A 517 4.79 -38.42 13.95
N SER A 518 4.26 -38.38 15.17
CA SER A 518 3.00 -39.00 15.56
C SER A 518 1.78 -38.11 15.28
N ASN A 519 0.57 -38.60 15.54
CA ASN A 519 -0.68 -37.86 15.28
C ASN A 519 -0.91 -36.67 16.24
N ASP A 520 -0.07 -36.51 17.25
CA ASP A 520 -0.12 -35.44 18.25
C ASP A 520 0.53 -34.12 17.77
N TYR A 521 1.01 -34.04 16.53
CA TYR A 521 1.59 -32.84 15.94
C TYR A 521 0.55 -31.95 15.24
N PRO A 522 0.77 -30.62 15.16
CA PRO A 522 0.00 -29.70 14.31
C PRO A 522 -0.01 -30.13 12.84
N GLU A 523 -0.95 -29.59 12.06
CA GLU A 523 -0.98 -29.80 10.61
C GLU A 523 0.28 -29.19 9.96
N LEU A 524 0.93 -29.93 9.07
CA LEU A 524 2.12 -29.48 8.36
C LEU A 524 1.77 -29.08 6.92
N GLU A 525 2.12 -27.85 6.53
CA GLU A 525 2.04 -27.39 5.14
C GLU A 525 3.37 -27.58 4.42
N LEU A 526 3.34 -28.36 3.34
CA LEU A 526 4.54 -28.87 2.65
C LEU A 526 4.56 -28.48 1.16
N MET A 527 3.97 -27.33 0.78
CA MET A 527 3.99 -26.90 -0.62
C MET A 527 5.44 -26.74 -1.11
N TYR A 528 5.72 -27.19 -2.32
CA TYR A 528 7.07 -27.14 -2.92
C TYR A 528 8.19 -27.79 -2.06
N THR A 529 7.82 -28.70 -1.17
CA THR A 529 8.75 -29.51 -0.38
C THR A 529 8.78 -30.91 -0.98
N PRO A 530 9.93 -31.39 -1.49
CA PRO A 530 10.04 -32.68 -2.16
C PRO A 530 9.97 -33.82 -1.13
N PHE A 531 8.76 -34.12 -0.67
CA PHE A 531 8.49 -35.17 0.30
C PHE A 531 7.60 -36.24 -0.33
N GLU A 532 8.15 -37.43 -0.55
CA GLU A 532 7.36 -38.62 -0.82
C GLU A 532 6.79 -39.14 0.50
N ARG A 533 5.47 -39.03 0.69
CA ARG A 533 4.80 -39.76 1.78
C ARG A 533 5.08 -41.25 1.54
N THR A 534 5.99 -41.82 2.31
CA THR A 534 6.09 -43.27 2.43
C THR A 534 4.73 -43.74 2.93
N LYS A 535 3.98 -44.45 2.07
CA LYS A 535 2.72 -45.05 2.47
C LYS A 535 3.04 -45.93 3.68
N PRO A 536 2.27 -45.84 4.79
CA PRO A 536 2.48 -46.73 5.91
C PRO A 536 2.37 -48.16 5.38
N THR A 537 3.46 -48.90 5.47
CA THR A 537 3.44 -50.34 5.26
C THR A 537 2.62 -50.92 6.41
N ASN A 538 1.41 -51.36 6.10
CA ASN A 538 0.61 -52.18 7.01
C ASN A 538 1.45 -53.43 7.35
N CYS A 539 2.03 -53.45 8.55
CA CYS A 539 2.62 -54.63 9.18
C CYS A 539 1.86 -54.89 10.47
#